data_AF-A0A1B8P4A5-F1
#
_entry.id   AF-A0A1B8P4A5-F1
#
_cell.length_a   1.000
_cell.length_b   1.000
_cell.length_c   1.000
_cell.angle_alpha   90.00
_cell.angle_beta   90.00
_cell.angle_gamma   90.00
#
_symmetry.space_group_name_H-M   'P 1'
#
loop_
_entity.id
_entity.type
_entity.pdbx_description
1 polymer ?
#
loop_
_entity_poly.entity_id
_entity_poly.type
_entity_poly.pdbx_seq_one_letter_code
_entity_poly.pdbx_strand_id
1 'polypeptide(L)'
;MAPILLWTLVAVVGTAIIWWGSGLLERASERLSAYYQLPDIVQGAIVVAVGSSFPELSTTVISTLLHGEFELGVAAIVGSALFNILVIPALSGLTSRHPLTANRDLVYKEAQFYMIAVAVLTLTFSFAAIYHPSEGSSGVIQGELTPLLALIPIALYGLYLFVQYQDTLEHESDVDASDIRPGREWLRLGLSLLVIVIGVEALVQAALNFGEIFDTRASCGGSPWSPPAPPFPTPSSRFAPPAKGVASPVSPMCSAATPSIYWCASPLGC
;
A
#
# COMPACT_ATOMS: atom_id res chain seq x y z
N MET A 1 15.44 7.51 24.97
CA MET A 1 15.55 6.05 24.72
C MET A 1 14.24 5.31 25.03
N ALA A 2 13.63 5.48 26.22
CA ALA A 2 12.33 4.89 26.55
C ALA A 2 11.19 5.14 25.53
N PRO A 3 10.99 6.37 24.99
CA PRO A 3 9.91 6.59 24.00
C PRO A 3 10.20 5.89 22.67
N ILE A 4 11.45 5.81 22.24
CA ILE A 4 11.84 5.10 21.00
C ILE A 4 11.51 3.62 21.12
N LEU A 5 11.92 2.97 22.22
CA LEU A 5 11.63 1.56 22.46
C LEU A 5 10.12 1.27 22.54
N LEU A 6 9.36 2.16 23.16
CA LEU A 6 7.91 2.05 23.23
C LEU A 6 7.29 2.07 21.82
N TRP A 7 7.61 3.09 21.01
CA TRP A 7 7.03 3.20 19.66
C TRP A 7 7.52 2.13 18.70
N THR A 8 8.77 1.65 18.86
CA THR A 8 9.25 0.47 18.13
C THR A 8 8.45 -0.76 18.51
N LEU A 9 8.19 -0.98 19.80
CA LEU A 9 7.38 -2.10 20.27
C LEU A 9 5.94 -2.00 19.74
N VAL A 10 5.34 -0.81 19.80
CA VAL A 10 3.99 -0.55 19.27
C VAL A 10 3.96 -0.84 17.77
N ALA A 11 4.98 -0.43 17.01
CA ALA A 11 5.06 -0.73 15.58
C ALA A 11 5.12 -2.24 15.31
N VAL A 12 6.00 -2.96 16.01
CA VAL A 12 6.14 -4.42 15.85
C VAL A 12 4.85 -5.16 16.23
N VAL A 13 4.21 -4.77 17.33
CA VAL A 13 2.95 -5.36 17.79
C VAL A 13 1.82 -5.03 16.81
N GLY A 14 1.72 -3.77 16.34
CA GLY A 14 0.74 -3.35 15.34
C GLY A 14 0.87 -4.15 14.05
N THR A 15 2.09 -4.33 13.54
CA THR A 15 2.37 -5.18 12.37
C THR A 15 1.93 -6.63 12.61
N ALA A 16 2.22 -7.22 13.78
CA ALA A 16 1.80 -8.58 14.10
C ALA A 16 0.26 -8.72 14.18
N ILE A 17 -0.42 -7.71 14.73
CA ILE A 17 -1.89 -7.66 14.79
C ILE A 17 -2.48 -7.61 13.39
N ILE A 18 -1.95 -6.75 12.51
CA ILE A 18 -2.41 -6.65 11.11
C ILE A 18 -2.20 -7.97 10.39
N TRP A 19 -1.02 -8.58 10.51
CA TRP A 19 -0.71 -9.85 9.86
C TRP A 19 -1.68 -10.97 10.27
N TRP A 20 -2.01 -11.03 11.56
CA TRP A 20 -3.00 -11.99 12.05
C TRP A 20 -4.42 -11.66 11.59
N GLY A 21 -4.77 -10.37 11.60
CA GLY A 21 -6.07 -9.86 11.15
C GLY A 21 -6.32 -10.09 9.66
N SER A 22 -5.35 -9.81 8.79
CA SER A 22 -5.45 -10.00 7.34
C SER A 22 -5.65 -11.47 6.98
N GLY A 23 -4.88 -12.38 7.60
CA GLY A 23 -5.08 -13.81 7.41
C GLY A 23 -6.42 -14.33 7.96
N LEU A 24 -7.02 -13.67 8.97
CA LEU A 24 -8.37 -14.00 9.42
C LEU A 24 -9.43 -13.48 8.44
N LEU A 25 -9.25 -12.28 7.89
CA LEU A 25 -10.13 -11.65 6.91
C LEU A 25 -10.20 -12.48 5.64
N GLU A 26 -9.04 -12.86 5.08
CA GLU A 26 -8.93 -13.69 3.87
C GLU A 26 -9.69 -15.02 4.02
N ARG A 27 -9.42 -15.77 5.10
CA ARG A 27 -10.09 -17.06 5.36
C ARG A 27 -11.60 -16.92 5.59
N ALA A 28 -12.05 -15.87 6.26
CA ALA A 28 -13.48 -15.64 6.49
C ALA A 28 -14.18 -15.27 5.17
N SER A 29 -13.53 -14.43 4.36
CA SER A 29 -13.98 -13.99 3.05
C SER A 29 -14.09 -15.16 2.06
N GLU A 30 -13.09 -16.03 1.98
CA GLU A 30 -13.12 -17.24 1.14
C GLU A 30 -14.26 -18.20 1.53
N ARG A 31 -14.44 -18.46 2.83
CA ARG A 31 -15.52 -19.32 3.32
C ARG A 31 -16.90 -18.73 3.04
N LEU A 32 -17.06 -17.42 3.19
CA LEU A 32 -18.32 -16.75 2.86
C LEU A 32 -18.60 -16.84 1.35
N SER A 33 -17.60 -16.60 0.51
CA SER A 33 -17.73 -16.76 -0.95
C SER A 33 -18.15 -18.17 -1.33
N ALA A 34 -17.50 -19.19 -0.77
CA ALA A 34 -17.84 -20.59 -1.01
C ALA A 34 -19.25 -20.94 -0.52
N TYR A 35 -19.66 -20.48 0.67
CA TYR A 35 -21.00 -20.70 1.21
C TYR A 35 -22.09 -20.09 0.32
N TYR A 36 -21.85 -18.89 -0.21
CA TYR A 36 -22.79 -18.20 -1.10
C TYR A 36 -22.70 -18.67 -2.55
N GLN A 37 -21.84 -19.65 -2.87
CA GLN A 37 -21.61 -20.15 -4.23
C GLN A 37 -21.35 -18.99 -5.20
N LEU A 38 -20.55 -18.02 -4.74
CA LEU A 38 -20.14 -16.93 -5.61
C LEU A 38 -19.30 -17.50 -6.75
N PRO A 39 -19.45 -17.00 -7.98
CA PRO A 39 -18.58 -17.39 -9.08
C PRO A 39 -17.13 -17.19 -8.67
N ASP A 40 -16.24 -18.10 -9.04
CA ASP A 40 -14.84 -18.10 -8.55
C ASP A 40 -14.07 -16.86 -8.99
N ILE A 41 -14.49 -16.31 -10.13
CA ILE A 41 -14.09 -15.00 -10.59
C ILE A 41 -14.36 -13.89 -9.58
N VAL A 42 -15.54 -13.88 -8.96
CA VAL A 42 -15.91 -12.92 -7.91
C VAL A 42 -15.12 -13.20 -6.64
N GLN A 43 -14.90 -14.47 -6.31
CA GLN A 43 -14.13 -14.86 -5.13
C GLN A 43 -12.67 -14.40 -5.24
N GLY A 44 -11.98 -14.70 -6.33
CA GLY A 44 -10.58 -14.32 -6.53
C GLY A 44 -10.39 -12.84 -6.86
N ALA A 45 -11.12 -12.31 -7.84
CA ALA A 45 -10.87 -10.96 -8.35
C ALA A 45 -11.40 -9.85 -7.45
N ILE A 46 -12.45 -10.11 -6.65
CA ILE A 46 -13.08 -9.09 -5.82
C ILE A 46 -12.85 -9.40 -4.35
N VAL A 47 -13.27 -10.57 -3.87
CA VAL A 47 -13.29 -10.85 -2.43
C VAL A 47 -11.88 -11.00 -1.86
N VAL A 48 -11.03 -11.81 -2.50
CA VAL A 48 -9.63 -11.99 -2.09
C VAL A 48 -8.81 -10.72 -2.35
N ALA A 49 -8.98 -10.08 -3.51
CA ALA A 49 -8.25 -8.85 -3.86
C ALA A 49 -8.54 -7.69 -2.89
N VAL A 50 -9.83 -7.46 -2.55
CA VAL A 50 -10.23 -6.44 -1.57
C VAL A 50 -9.76 -6.82 -0.17
N GLY A 51 -9.93 -8.08 0.24
CA GLY A 51 -9.47 -8.55 1.55
C GLY A 51 -7.96 -8.36 1.75
N SER A 52 -7.18 -8.65 0.71
CA SER A 52 -5.73 -8.46 0.72
C SER A 52 -5.29 -7.01 0.76
N SER A 53 -6.06 -6.09 0.16
CA SER A 53 -5.70 -4.66 0.08
C SER A 53 -6.32 -3.82 1.20
N PHE A 54 -7.09 -4.47 2.08
CA PHE A 54 -7.82 -3.80 3.16
C PHE A 54 -6.90 -3.14 4.19
N PRO A 55 -5.78 -3.75 4.64
CA PRO A 55 -4.85 -3.10 5.55
C PRO A 55 -4.23 -1.81 4.98
N GLU A 56 -3.87 -1.81 3.70
CA GLU A 56 -3.28 -0.69 2.99
C GLU A 56 -4.30 0.44 2.80
N LEU A 57 -5.53 0.09 2.41
CA LEU A 57 -6.63 1.03 2.33
C LEU A 57 -6.91 1.65 3.70
N SER A 58 -6.97 0.84 4.75
CA SER A 58 -7.20 1.30 6.13
C SER A 58 -6.11 2.27 6.56
N THR A 59 -4.83 1.98 6.27
CA THR A 59 -3.69 2.84 6.61
C THR A 59 -3.82 4.22 5.98
N THR A 60 -4.15 4.25 4.69
CA THR A 60 -4.32 5.50 3.94
C THR A 60 -5.49 6.30 4.46
N VAL A 61 -6.64 5.67 4.67
CA VAL A 61 -7.86 6.34 5.15
C VAL A 61 -7.65 6.90 6.55
N ILE A 62 -7.05 6.13 7.45
CA ILE A 62 -6.78 6.56 8.82
C ILE A 62 -5.78 7.70 8.84
N SER A 63 -4.64 7.59 8.14
CA SER A 63 -3.64 8.66 8.14
C SER A 63 -4.17 9.96 7.53
N THR A 64 -4.93 9.89 6.44
CA THR A 64 -5.42 11.07 5.72
C THR A 64 -6.65 11.70 6.38
N LEU A 65 -7.66 10.90 6.76
CA LEU A 65 -8.93 11.43 7.28
C LEU A 65 -8.93 11.62 8.79
N LEU A 66 -8.25 10.76 9.57
CA LEU A 66 -8.26 10.86 11.03
C LEU A 66 -7.09 11.67 11.57
N HIS A 67 -5.90 11.54 10.98
CA HIS A 67 -4.70 12.25 11.43
C HIS A 67 -4.37 13.49 10.58
N GLY A 68 -5.00 13.67 9.43
CA GLY A 68 -4.77 14.83 8.54
C GLY A 68 -3.44 14.79 7.78
N GLU A 69 -2.78 13.63 7.76
CA GLU A 69 -1.42 13.44 7.24
C GLU A 69 -1.51 12.78 5.86
N PHE A 70 -1.82 13.59 4.85
CA PHE A 70 -1.99 13.13 3.45
C PHE A 70 -0.71 12.49 2.91
N GLU A 71 0.45 13.10 3.17
CA GLU A 71 1.76 12.62 2.70
C GLU A 71 2.07 11.22 3.25
N LEU A 72 1.72 10.95 4.51
CA LEU A 72 1.90 9.64 5.13
C LEU A 72 1.04 8.57 4.45
N GLY A 73 -0.21 8.91 4.09
CA GLY A 73 -1.10 8.00 3.37
C GLY A 73 -0.60 7.65 1.98
N VAL A 74 -0.14 8.66 1.23
CA VAL A 74 0.45 8.44 -0.11
C VAL A 74 1.72 7.60 -0.01
N ALA A 75 2.60 7.89 0.96
CA ALA A 75 3.81 7.11 1.19
C ALA A 75 3.52 5.64 1.52
N ALA A 76 2.45 5.36 2.29
CA ALA A 76 2.03 4.00 2.60
C ALA A 76 1.58 3.23 1.35
N ILE A 77 0.73 3.82 0.49
CA ILE A 77 0.27 3.18 -0.76
C ILE A 77 1.43 2.92 -1.70
N VAL A 78 2.23 3.96 -1.98
CA VAL A 78 3.35 3.86 -2.93
C VAL A 78 4.41 2.90 -2.41
N GLY A 79 4.71 2.94 -1.11
CA GLY A 79 5.64 2.03 -0.47
C GLY A 79 5.21 0.57 -0.56
N SER A 80 3.93 0.28 -0.32
CA SER A 80 3.38 -1.08 -0.47
C SER A 80 3.46 -1.57 -1.92
N ALA A 81 3.10 -0.73 -2.90
CA ALA A 81 3.19 -1.08 -4.32
C ALA A 81 4.64 -1.39 -4.75
N LEU A 82 5.61 -0.56 -4.34
CA LEU A 82 7.03 -0.81 -4.62
C LEU A 82 7.53 -2.08 -3.94
N PHE A 83 7.10 -2.34 -2.71
CA PHE A 83 7.48 -3.56 -1.99
C PHE A 83 6.95 -4.82 -2.69
N ASN A 84 5.70 -4.79 -3.16
CA ASN A 84 5.06 -5.92 -3.83
C ASN A 84 5.68 -6.25 -5.20
N ILE A 85 6.26 -5.27 -5.88
CA ILE A 85 6.86 -5.46 -7.21
C ILE A 85 8.36 -5.74 -7.13
N LEU A 86 9.07 -5.14 -6.18
CA LEU A 86 10.51 -5.27 -6.08
C LEU A 86 10.92 -6.32 -5.06
N VAL A 87 10.41 -6.21 -3.83
CA VAL A 87 10.93 -7.00 -2.71
C VAL A 87 10.36 -8.41 -2.70
N ILE A 88 9.04 -8.57 -2.85
CA ILE A 88 8.41 -9.89 -2.83
C ILE A 88 8.95 -10.80 -3.94
N PRO A 89 8.97 -10.41 -5.22
CA PRO A 89 9.47 -11.27 -6.29
C PRO A 89 10.97 -11.52 -6.18
N ALA A 90 11.77 -10.54 -5.75
CA ALA A 90 13.20 -10.71 -5.54
C ALA A 90 13.48 -11.73 -4.43
N LEU A 91 12.80 -11.62 -3.29
CA LEU A 91 12.95 -12.59 -2.20
C LEU A 91 12.46 -13.97 -2.61
N SER A 92 11.33 -14.08 -3.32
CA SER A 92 10.86 -15.35 -3.87
C SER A 92 11.87 -15.98 -4.83
N GLY A 93 12.50 -15.19 -5.71
CA GLY A 93 13.55 -15.66 -6.61
C GLY A 93 14.82 -16.10 -5.89
N LEU A 94 15.24 -15.39 -4.83
CA LEU A 94 16.43 -15.71 -4.05
C LEU A 94 16.24 -16.92 -3.13
N THR A 95 15.02 -17.13 -2.63
CA THR A 95 14.71 -18.22 -1.69
C THR A 95 14.18 -19.48 -2.36
N SER A 96 13.66 -19.37 -3.59
CA SER A 96 13.14 -20.53 -4.32
C SER A 96 14.26 -21.51 -4.67
N ARG A 97 14.06 -22.77 -4.29
CA ARG A 97 14.94 -23.89 -4.66
C ARG A 97 14.59 -24.49 -6.01
N HIS A 98 13.47 -24.08 -6.60
CA HIS A 98 12.94 -24.59 -7.86
C HIS A 98 12.76 -23.45 -8.88
N PRO A 99 12.79 -23.76 -10.20
CA PRO A 99 12.50 -22.77 -11.23
C PRO A 99 11.10 -22.19 -11.00
N LEU A 100 11.01 -20.87 -10.90
CA LEU A 100 9.72 -20.19 -10.86
C LEU A 100 9.08 -20.27 -12.24
N THR A 101 8.07 -21.13 -12.39
CA THR A 101 7.29 -21.24 -13.62
C THR A 101 6.13 -20.26 -13.55
N ALA A 102 6.12 -19.27 -14.45
CA ALA A 102 5.05 -18.30 -14.58
C ALA A 102 4.44 -18.41 -15.97
N ASN A 103 3.11 -18.27 -16.06
CA ASN A 103 2.47 -18.08 -17.36
C ASN A 103 2.92 -16.72 -17.92
N ARG A 104 3.67 -16.73 -19.02
CA ARG A 104 4.24 -15.52 -19.63
C ARG A 104 3.13 -14.54 -20.01
N ASP A 105 2.03 -15.04 -20.56
CA ASP A 105 0.93 -14.21 -21.03
C ASP A 105 0.27 -13.45 -19.87
N LEU A 106 0.09 -14.12 -18.72
CA LEU A 106 -0.42 -13.48 -17.51
C LEU A 106 0.54 -12.40 -16.99
N VAL A 107 1.84 -12.70 -16.92
CA VAL A 107 2.85 -11.74 -16.44
C VAL A 107 2.93 -10.51 -17.34
N TYR A 108 2.94 -10.70 -18.67
CA TYR A 108 2.97 -9.58 -19.61
C TYR A 108 1.71 -8.72 -19.51
N LYS A 109 0.53 -9.35 -19.41
CA LYS A 109 -0.74 -8.63 -19.27
C LYS A 109 -0.77 -7.79 -17.98
N GLU A 110 -0.52 -8.40 -16.82
CA GLU A 110 -0.55 -7.69 -15.54
C GLU A 110 0.53 -6.59 -15.46
N ALA A 111 1.73 -6.86 -15.96
CA ALA A 111 2.80 -5.86 -15.98
C ALA A 111 2.47 -4.66 -16.91
N GLN A 112 1.86 -4.91 -18.07
CA GLN A 112 1.42 -3.85 -18.98
C GLN A 112 0.33 -2.99 -18.35
N PHE A 113 -0.69 -3.61 -17.75
CA PHE A 113 -1.75 -2.87 -17.05
C PHE A 113 -1.19 -2.03 -15.90
N TYR A 114 -0.26 -2.57 -15.12
CA TYR A 114 0.40 -1.83 -14.06
C TYR A 114 1.16 -0.61 -14.59
N MET A 115 1.96 -0.77 -15.65
CA MET A 115 2.69 0.34 -16.27
C MET A 115 1.76 1.42 -16.82
N ILE A 116 0.64 1.03 -17.44
CA ILE A 116 -0.39 1.96 -17.91
C ILE A 116 -1.05 2.68 -16.73
N ALA A 117 -1.36 1.98 -15.65
CA ALA A 117 -1.97 2.56 -14.45
C ALA A 117 -1.07 3.62 -13.81
N VAL A 118 0.21 3.33 -13.64
CA VAL A 118 1.20 4.29 -13.11
C VAL A 118 1.36 5.48 -14.04
N ALA A 119 1.43 5.25 -15.35
CA ALA A 119 1.54 6.33 -16.34
C ALA A 119 0.31 7.25 -16.31
N VAL A 120 -0.90 6.69 -16.30
CA VAL A 120 -2.16 7.46 -16.25
C VAL A 120 -2.27 8.23 -14.94
N LEU A 121 -1.95 7.62 -13.80
CA LEU A 121 -1.96 8.31 -12.51
C LEU A 121 -1.00 9.51 -12.50
N THR A 122 0.22 9.31 -13.00
CA THR A 122 1.25 10.37 -13.08
C THR A 122 0.82 11.49 -14.02
N LEU A 123 0.22 11.15 -15.17
CA LEU A 123 -0.32 12.13 -16.11
C LEU A 123 -1.48 12.91 -15.51
N THR A 124 -2.39 12.27 -14.78
CA THR A 124 -3.49 12.94 -14.08
C THR A 124 -2.97 13.95 -13.07
N PHE A 125 -1.97 13.61 -12.26
CA PHE A 125 -1.35 14.55 -11.32
C PHE A 125 -0.61 15.69 -12.04
N SER A 126 0.08 15.38 -13.14
CA SER A 126 0.75 16.39 -13.96
C SER A 126 -0.24 17.37 -14.58
N PHE A 127 -1.37 16.89 -15.09
CA PHE A 127 -2.43 17.75 -15.63
C PHE A 127 -3.13 18.57 -14.55
N ALA A 128 -3.35 18.01 -13.36
CA ALA A 128 -3.88 18.78 -12.23
C ALA A 128 -2.95 19.95 -11.88
N ALA A 129 -1.64 19.70 -11.79
CA ALA A 129 -0.64 20.72 -11.50
C ALA A 129 -0.50 21.80 -12.61
N ILE A 130 -0.64 21.42 -13.88
CA ILE A 130 -0.47 22.34 -15.02
C ILE A 130 -1.73 23.17 -15.30
N TYR A 131 -2.91 22.53 -15.33
CA TYR A 131 -4.15 23.18 -15.77
C TYR A 131 -4.99 23.76 -14.64
N HIS A 132 -4.83 23.24 -13.42
CA HIS A 132 -5.56 23.70 -12.23
C HIS A 132 -4.60 24.02 -11.08
N PRO A 133 -3.65 24.96 -11.26
CA PRO A 133 -2.75 25.34 -10.19
C PRO A 133 -3.54 25.97 -9.04
N SER A 134 -3.34 25.48 -7.82
CA SER A 134 -3.81 26.17 -6.61
C SER A 134 -2.76 27.19 -6.15
N GLU A 135 -3.21 28.26 -5.49
CA GLU A 135 -2.31 29.23 -4.87
C GLU A 135 -1.59 28.59 -3.67
N GLY A 136 -0.48 27.91 -3.96
CA GLY A 136 0.44 27.40 -2.94
C GLY A 136 1.30 28.52 -2.35
N SER A 137 1.64 28.39 -1.06
CA SER A 137 2.65 29.24 -0.43
C SER A 137 3.95 29.23 -1.26
N SER A 138 4.43 30.43 -1.61
CA SER A 138 5.66 30.74 -2.34
C SER A 138 6.61 29.57 -2.63
N GLY A 139 6.51 28.99 -3.83
CA GLY A 139 7.53 28.09 -4.41
C GLY A 139 7.13 26.62 -4.59
N VAL A 140 5.99 26.18 -4.05
CA VAL A 140 5.50 24.79 -4.22
C VAL A 140 4.48 24.73 -5.36
N ILE A 141 4.71 23.87 -6.36
CA ILE A 141 3.72 23.59 -7.42
C ILE A 141 2.63 22.72 -6.80
N GLN A 142 1.44 23.30 -6.61
CA GLN A 142 0.25 22.60 -6.11
C GLN A 142 -0.84 22.68 -7.17
N GLY A 143 -1.65 21.62 -7.29
CA GLY A 143 -2.75 21.57 -8.23
C GLY A 143 -3.98 20.92 -7.61
N GLU A 144 -5.16 21.41 -7.96
CA GLU A 144 -6.42 20.82 -7.53
C GLU A 144 -6.84 19.70 -8.49
N LEU A 145 -7.10 18.51 -7.94
CA LEU A 145 -7.73 17.44 -8.71
C LEU A 145 -9.22 17.73 -8.88
N THR A 146 -9.62 18.12 -10.08
CA THR A 146 -11.04 18.21 -10.42
C THR A 146 -11.66 16.80 -10.54
N PRO A 147 -12.97 16.66 -10.29
CA PRO A 147 -13.64 15.36 -10.40
C PRO A 147 -13.48 14.70 -11.77
N LEU A 148 -13.41 15.50 -12.84
CA LEU A 148 -13.21 15.01 -14.20
C LEU A 148 -11.82 14.39 -14.38
N LEU A 149 -10.77 15.01 -13.83
CA LEU A 149 -9.42 14.45 -13.85
C LEU A 149 -9.32 13.18 -12.99
N ALA A 150 -9.98 13.16 -11.83
CA ALA A 150 -10.02 11.98 -10.96
C ALA A 150 -10.78 10.80 -11.59
N LEU A 151 -11.73 11.05 -12.49
CA LEU A 151 -12.48 10.01 -13.18
C LEU A 151 -11.60 9.20 -14.16
N ILE A 152 -10.51 9.78 -14.68
CA ILE A 152 -9.61 9.10 -15.62
C ILE A 152 -8.98 7.82 -15.00
N PRO A 153 -8.24 7.88 -13.87
CA PRO A 153 -7.69 6.68 -13.26
C PRO A 153 -8.77 5.73 -12.73
N ILE A 154 -9.91 6.25 -12.28
CA ILE A 154 -11.05 5.42 -11.85
C ILE A 154 -11.64 4.63 -13.03
N ALA A 155 -11.79 5.27 -14.19
CA ALA A 155 -12.30 4.62 -15.40
C ALA A 155 -11.32 3.55 -15.91
N LEU A 156 -10.00 3.80 -15.83
CA LEU A 156 -8.99 2.79 -16.14
C LEU A 156 -9.06 1.60 -15.18
N TYR A 157 -9.23 1.86 -13.88
CA TYR A 157 -9.41 0.78 -12.91
C TYR A 157 -10.70 -0.03 -13.17
N GLY A 158 -11.79 0.63 -13.54
CA GLY A 158 -13.02 -0.03 -13.98
C GLY A 158 -12.82 -0.89 -15.24
N LEU A 159 -12.05 -0.40 -16.21
CA LEU A 159 -11.67 -1.16 -17.40
C LEU A 159 -10.80 -2.38 -17.03
N TYR A 160 -9.86 -2.22 -16.11
CA TYR A 160 -9.04 -3.33 -15.59
C TYR A 160 -9.93 -4.40 -14.96
N LEU A 161 -10.85 -4.03 -14.07
CA LEU A 161 -11.79 -4.99 -13.46
C LEU A 161 -12.67 -5.67 -14.52
N PHE A 162 -13.11 -4.96 -15.54
CA PHE A 162 -13.90 -5.53 -16.63
C PHE A 162 -13.11 -6.53 -17.47
N VAL A 163 -11.87 -6.20 -17.82
CA VAL A 163 -10.96 -7.10 -18.56
C VAL A 163 -10.61 -8.33 -17.71
N GLN A 164 -10.36 -8.14 -16.41
CA GLN A 164 -10.14 -9.24 -15.48
C GLN A 164 -11.38 -10.14 -15.41
N TYR A 165 -12.57 -9.53 -15.34
CA TYR A 165 -13.83 -10.24 -15.34
C TYR A 165 -14.07 -11.08 -16.61
N GLN A 166 -13.57 -10.68 -17.77
CA GLN A 166 -13.69 -11.52 -18.96
C GLN A 166 -12.71 -12.71 -18.95
N ASP A 167 -11.51 -12.50 -18.44
CA ASP A 167 -10.46 -13.55 -18.41
C ASP A 167 -10.71 -14.63 -17.37
N THR A 168 -11.36 -14.31 -16.25
CA THR A 168 -11.52 -15.28 -15.14
C THR A 168 -12.77 -16.16 -15.27
N LEU A 169 -13.47 -16.14 -16.41
CA LEU A 169 -14.69 -16.93 -16.67
C LEU A 169 -14.48 -18.46 -16.69
N GLU A 170 -13.24 -18.95 -16.52
CA GLU A 170 -12.87 -20.35 -16.72
C GLU A 170 -12.31 -21.07 -15.47
N HIS A 171 -12.44 -20.52 -14.26
CA HIS A 171 -11.96 -21.20 -13.04
C HIS A 171 -13.12 -21.72 -12.20
N GLU A 172 -13.06 -23.01 -11.82
CA GLU A 172 -13.88 -23.65 -10.77
C GLU A 172 -13.10 -23.64 -9.44
N SER A 173 -13.70 -23.19 -8.33
CA SER A 173 -13.08 -23.30 -7.00
C SER A 173 -13.53 -24.56 -6.28
N ASP A 174 -12.54 -25.28 -5.76
CA ASP A 174 -12.67 -26.61 -5.17
C ASP A 174 -12.97 -26.54 -3.66
N VAL A 175 -13.80 -25.58 -3.23
CA VAL A 175 -14.09 -25.37 -1.79
C VAL A 175 -15.35 -26.13 -1.39
N ASP A 176 -15.12 -27.21 -0.62
CA ASP A 176 -16.17 -28.11 -0.12
C ASP A 176 -17.13 -27.38 0.84
N ALA A 177 -18.35 -27.08 0.38
CA ALA A 177 -19.31 -26.18 1.05
C ALA A 177 -20.15 -26.84 2.15
N SER A 178 -19.74 -28.00 2.68
CA SER A 178 -20.64 -28.88 3.46
C SER A 178 -20.78 -28.58 4.96
N ASP A 179 -20.01 -27.65 5.56
CA ASP A 179 -20.13 -27.35 7.01
C ASP A 179 -19.82 -25.88 7.42
N ILE A 180 -20.35 -24.90 6.67
CA ILE A 180 -20.12 -23.48 6.97
C ILE A 180 -21.31 -22.89 7.74
N ARG A 181 -21.02 -22.33 8.92
CA ARG A 181 -22.00 -21.56 9.73
C ARG A 181 -21.87 -20.07 9.39
N PRO A 182 -22.76 -19.49 8.56
CA PRO A 182 -22.58 -18.14 8.01
C PRO A 182 -22.49 -17.06 9.09
N GLY A 183 -23.27 -17.17 10.17
CA GLY A 183 -23.24 -16.18 11.26
C GLY A 183 -21.89 -16.09 11.98
N ARG A 184 -21.15 -17.20 12.09
CA ARG A 184 -19.81 -17.21 12.69
C ARG A 184 -18.78 -16.61 11.76
N GLU A 185 -18.88 -16.87 10.46
CA GLU A 185 -17.95 -16.30 9.47
C GLU A 185 -18.16 -14.80 9.29
N TRP A 186 -19.41 -14.32 9.28
CA TRP A 186 -19.69 -12.87 9.31
C TRP A 186 -19.12 -12.18 10.55
N LEU A 187 -19.22 -12.82 11.72
CA LEU A 187 -18.63 -12.30 12.95
C LEU A 187 -17.09 -12.33 12.89
N ARG A 188 -16.48 -13.37 12.32
CA ARG A 188 -15.04 -13.45 12.09
C ARG A 188 -14.56 -12.37 11.12
N LEU A 189 -15.30 -12.13 10.04
CA LEU A 189 -15.02 -11.08 9.07
C LEU A 189 -15.09 -9.70 9.76
N GLY A 190 -16.18 -9.40 10.46
CA GLY A 190 -16.32 -8.15 11.22
C GLY A 190 -15.22 -7.95 12.28
N LEU A 191 -14.89 -9.01 13.02
CA LEU A 191 -13.80 -8.99 14.00
C LEU A 191 -12.45 -8.73 13.32
N SER A 192 -12.17 -9.37 12.19
CA SER A 192 -10.91 -9.19 11.47
C SER A 192 -10.72 -7.76 10.95
N LEU A 193 -11.78 -7.13 10.42
CA LEU A 193 -11.76 -5.74 10.00
C LEU A 193 -11.43 -4.82 11.18
N LEU A 194 -12.05 -5.04 12.34
CA LEU A 194 -11.80 -4.27 13.56
C LEU A 194 -10.36 -4.45 14.08
N VAL A 195 -9.86 -5.68 14.08
CA VAL A 195 -8.48 -6.01 14.46
C VAL A 195 -7.46 -5.30 13.55
N ILE A 196 -7.70 -5.30 12.24
CA ILE A 196 -6.86 -4.61 11.27
C ILE A 196 -6.87 -3.10 11.54
N VAL A 197 -8.04 -2.49 11.72
CA VAL A 197 -8.15 -1.06 12.03
C VAL A 197 -7.37 -0.69 13.30
N ILE A 198 -7.45 -1.49 14.36
CA ILE A 198 -6.69 -1.27 15.59
C ILE A 198 -5.18 -1.37 15.34
N GLY A 199 -4.74 -2.40 14.62
CA GLY A 199 -3.32 -2.58 14.29
C GLY A 199 -2.77 -1.45 13.43
N VAL A 200 -3.57 -0.97 12.48
CA VAL A 200 -3.23 0.16 11.61
C VAL A 200 -3.13 1.46 12.41
N GLU A 201 -4.09 1.76 13.28
CA GLU A 201 -4.05 2.94 14.15
C GLU A 201 -2.79 2.93 15.02
N ALA A 202 -2.40 1.78 15.57
CA ALA A 202 -1.16 1.63 16.32
C ALA A 202 0.08 1.92 15.47
N LEU A 203 0.12 1.47 14.21
CA LEU A 203 1.21 1.77 13.28
C LEU A 203 1.27 3.25 12.91
N VAL A 204 0.13 3.88 12.64
CA VAL A 204 0.06 5.31 12.30
C VAL A 204 0.55 6.14 13.47
N GLN A 205 0.08 5.86 14.69
CA GLN A 205 0.56 6.55 15.89
C GLN A 205 2.06 6.38 16.11
N ALA A 206 2.59 5.15 15.92
CA ALA A 206 4.03 4.92 16.01
C ALA A 206 4.80 5.75 14.96
N ALA A 207 4.33 5.79 13.72
CA ALA A 207 4.95 6.57 12.64
C ALA A 207 4.97 8.07 12.94
N LEU A 208 3.87 8.64 13.43
CA LEU A 208 3.77 10.06 13.77
C LEU A 208 4.72 10.44 14.92
N ASN A 209 4.79 9.59 15.96
CA ASN A 209 5.68 9.83 17.09
C ASN A 209 7.17 9.65 16.71
N PHE A 210 7.49 8.75 15.78
CA PHE A 210 8.84 8.70 15.21
C PHE A 210 9.19 9.99 14.47
N GLY A 211 8.25 10.56 13.72
CA GLY A 211 8.45 11.84 13.03
C GLY A 211 8.80 13.01 13.98
N GLU A 212 8.22 13.02 15.19
CA GLU A 212 8.54 14.01 16.24
C GLU A 212 9.93 13.82 16.83
N ILE A 213 10.32 12.57 17.06
CA ILE A 213 11.60 12.25 17.72
C ILE A 213 12.79 12.51 16.78
N PHE A 214 12.61 12.27 15.48
CA PHE A 214 13.67 12.40 14.47
C PHE A 214 13.68 13.76 13.76
N ASP A 215 12.81 14.70 14.16
CA ASP A 215 12.71 16.06 13.61
C ASP A 215 12.58 16.10 12.07
N THR A 216 12.01 15.06 11.48
CA THR A 216 11.79 14.95 10.03
C THR A 216 10.62 15.81 9.55
N ARG A 217 9.89 16.47 10.45
CA ARG A 217 8.82 17.43 10.11
C ARG A 217 9.33 18.75 9.52
N ALA A 218 10.64 19.03 9.55
CA ALA A 218 11.20 20.34 9.21
C ALA A 218 11.59 20.56 7.73
N SER A 219 11.25 19.69 6.77
CA SER A 219 11.61 19.94 5.35
C SER A 219 10.44 20.17 4.38
N CYS A 220 9.19 19.88 4.73
CA CYS A 220 8.06 20.04 3.78
C CYS A 220 6.83 20.80 4.31
N GLY A 221 6.77 21.17 5.58
CA GLY A 221 5.63 21.92 6.16
C GLY A 221 6.07 23.22 6.83
N GLY A 222 6.04 24.32 6.09
CA GLY A 222 6.25 25.66 6.66
C GLY A 222 5.11 26.02 7.62
N SER A 223 5.41 26.10 8.92
CA SER A 223 4.56 26.78 9.89
C SER A 223 4.97 28.25 10.03
N PRO A 224 4.06 29.20 10.33
CA PRO A 224 4.36 30.64 10.35
C PRO A 224 5.22 31.12 11.53
N TRP A 225 5.68 30.22 12.39
CA TRP A 225 6.36 30.56 13.64
C TRP A 225 7.76 29.96 13.70
N SER A 226 8.64 30.44 12.83
CA SER A 226 10.09 30.30 13.00
C SER A 226 10.71 31.71 13.05
N PRO A 227 11.42 32.10 14.13
CA PRO A 227 12.07 33.40 14.20
C PRO A 227 13.16 33.54 13.12
N PRO A 228 13.51 34.77 12.70
CA PRO A 228 14.47 34.97 11.61
C PRO A 228 15.84 34.39 11.96
N ALA A 229 16.32 33.46 11.14
CA ALA A 229 17.71 33.03 11.18
C ALA A 229 18.65 34.23 10.92
N PRO A 230 19.84 34.28 11.58
CA PRO A 230 20.75 35.42 11.43
C PRO A 230 21.33 35.51 10.01
N PRO A 231 21.70 36.72 9.55
CA PRO A 231 22.20 36.92 8.20
C PRO A 231 23.66 36.44 8.14
N PHE A 232 23.91 35.28 7.55
CA PHE A 232 25.26 34.94 7.11
C PHE A 232 25.36 35.00 5.60
N PRO A 233 26.40 35.68 5.07
CA PRO A 233 26.53 36.04 3.67
C PRO A 233 26.96 34.82 2.85
N THR A 234 26.36 34.66 1.67
CA THR A 234 26.84 33.73 0.64
C THR A 234 28.22 34.16 0.13
N PRO A 235 29.17 33.21 -0.01
CA PRO A 235 30.24 33.35 -0.99
C PRO A 235 30.08 32.30 -2.11
N SER A 236 30.24 32.82 -3.32
CA SER A 236 30.33 32.13 -4.61
C SER A 236 31.41 31.04 -4.69
N SER A 237 31.11 30.02 -5.52
CA SER A 237 31.99 29.23 -6.41
C SER A 237 33.26 28.55 -5.86
N ARG A 238 33.24 27.21 -5.78
CA ARG A 238 34.20 26.28 -6.43
C ARG A 238 33.94 24.81 -6.07
N PHE A 239 34.17 23.97 -7.07
CA PHE A 239 34.28 22.51 -7.03
C PHE A 239 35.18 21.98 -5.89
N ALA A 240 34.69 20.97 -5.15
CA ALA A 240 35.39 19.70 -4.84
C ALA A 240 34.50 18.75 -4.00
N PRO A 241 34.33 17.47 -4.38
CA PRO A 241 33.90 16.37 -3.49
C PRO A 241 35.14 15.64 -2.93
N PRO A 242 35.03 14.53 -2.16
CA PRO A 242 33.96 14.03 -1.30
C PRO A 242 34.43 13.87 0.17
N ALA A 243 33.54 14.05 1.16
CA ALA A 243 33.80 13.65 2.54
C ALA A 243 32.59 12.90 3.12
N LYS A 244 32.67 11.57 3.01
CA LYS A 244 32.29 10.54 3.98
C LYS A 244 31.20 10.90 5.02
N GLY A 245 30.05 10.25 4.84
CA GLY A 245 29.51 9.34 5.86
C GLY A 245 28.70 9.97 7.00
N VAL A 246 27.39 10.10 6.79
CA VAL A 246 26.38 9.33 7.54
C VAL A 246 25.24 9.09 6.55
N ALA A 247 25.21 7.88 5.97
CA ALA A 247 24.00 7.40 5.31
C ALA A 247 22.97 7.20 6.43
N SER A 248 21.91 7.99 6.43
CA SER A 248 20.74 7.77 7.28
C SER A 248 20.08 6.46 6.85
N PRO A 249 20.09 5.39 7.68
CA PRO A 249 19.40 4.15 7.36
C PRO A 249 18.04 4.20 8.04
N VAL A 250 17.14 5.06 7.57
CA VAL A 250 15.75 5.09 8.08
C VAL A 250 14.79 5.20 6.90
N SER A 251 14.85 4.19 6.05
CA SER A 251 13.87 3.77 5.03
C SER A 251 14.47 2.48 4.43
N PRO A 252 13.93 1.26 4.64
CA PRO A 252 12.52 0.88 4.84
C PRO A 252 12.33 -0.17 5.96
N MET A 253 11.73 0.18 7.10
CA MET A 253 11.42 -0.81 8.16
C MET A 253 9.92 -1.06 8.40
N CYS A 254 9.03 -0.50 7.59
CA CYS A 254 7.57 -0.65 7.81
C CYS A 254 6.83 -1.59 6.87
N SER A 255 7.52 -2.28 5.94
CA SER A 255 6.87 -3.29 5.09
C SER A 255 7.51 -4.65 5.33
N ALA A 256 7.09 -5.33 6.39
CA ALA A 256 7.52 -6.70 6.68
C ALA A 256 6.36 -7.66 6.98
N ALA A 257 5.10 -7.26 6.79
CA ALA A 257 4.00 -8.20 7.05
C ALA A 257 2.72 -7.95 6.25
N THR A 258 2.78 -8.22 4.94
CA THR A 258 1.61 -8.79 4.25
C THR A 258 2.14 -9.73 3.16
N PRO A 259 2.01 -11.06 3.29
CA PRO A 259 2.25 -11.95 2.17
C PRO A 259 0.98 -11.94 1.33
N SER A 260 0.96 -11.19 0.23
CA SER A 260 -0.08 -11.38 -0.76
C SER A 260 0.49 -11.20 -2.15
N ILE A 261 1.02 -12.31 -2.65
CA ILE A 261 0.91 -12.79 -4.03
C ILE A 261 1.09 -14.31 -3.89
N TYR A 262 0.00 -15.05 -4.02
CA TYR A 262 0.06 -16.51 -4.18
C TYR A 262 0.74 -16.80 -5.51
N TRP A 263 2.04 -17.09 -5.46
CA TRP A 263 2.65 -17.93 -6.48
C TRP A 263 2.17 -19.35 -6.21
N CYS A 264 1.20 -19.80 -6.99
CA CYS A 264 0.76 -21.19 -7.00
C CYS A 264 1.95 -22.05 -7.45
N ALA A 265 2.67 -22.62 -6.48
CA ALA A 265 3.61 -23.70 -6.73
C ALA A 265 2.78 -24.98 -6.94
N SER A 266 2.32 -25.21 -8.17
CA SER A 266 1.71 -26.50 -8.54
C SER A 266 2.72 -27.62 -8.31
N PRO A 267 2.43 -28.62 -7.46
CA PRO A 267 3.31 -29.76 -7.27
C PRO A 267 2.87 -30.90 -8.20
N LEU A 268 2.75 -30.66 -9.51
CA LEU A 268 2.41 -31.73 -10.45
C LEU A 268 3.16 -31.53 -11.76
N GLY A 269 4.35 -32.14 -11.81
CA GLY A 269 4.89 -32.63 -13.07
C GLY A 269 4.23 -33.98 -13.37
N CYS A 270 3.31 -33.98 -14.33
CA CYS A 270 3.01 -35.05 -15.28
C CYS A 270 1.94 -34.55 -16.26
#